data_AF-A0A7C9E3M0-F1
#
_entry.id   AF-A0A7C9E3M0-F1
#
_cell.length_a   1.000
_cell.length_b   1.000
_cell.length_c   1.000
_cell.angle_alpha   90.00
_cell.angle_beta   90.00
_cell.angle_gamma   90.00
#
_symmetry.space_group_name_H-M   'P 1'
#
loop_
_entity.id
_entity.type
_entity.pdbx_description
1 polymer ?
#
loop_
_entity_poly.entity_id
_entity_poly.type
_entity_poly.pdbx_seq_one_letter_code
_entity_poly.pdbx_strand_id
1 'polypeptide(L)'
;MPSQWDTYTHQCPGKIKDGNNGDVGVDSYHRYKEDVNIMRELGFGAYSFSISWPRVLPYGKLSLGVNMIGVTYYHNLIDKLLANGIQPFVTLFHWDLPQTLADEYGGFLSPQIVDDFRDYADFCFKEFGDKVKRWVTLSEPYEYSTRDYVVGLSLPGQHLNCSAQGNSATDPYLVTHHQILAHAAAVDLYRLKYQKSQNGGIGIILNTDWFIPYSHARRDIEAAQRALDF
;
A
#
# COMPACT_ATOMS: atom_id res chain seq x y z
N MET A 1 3.77 -10.59 -12.58
CA MET A 1 4.21 -9.27 -13.10
C MET A 1 4.76 -8.47 -11.94
N PRO A 2 5.77 -7.63 -12.18
CA PRO A 2 6.48 -6.92 -11.11
C PRO A 2 5.66 -5.75 -10.56
N SER A 3 5.85 -5.47 -9.28
CA SER A 3 5.59 -4.17 -8.65
C SER A 3 6.72 -3.18 -8.97
N GLN A 4 6.50 -1.90 -8.65
CA GLN A 4 7.57 -0.90 -8.66
C GLN A 4 8.75 -1.29 -7.76
N TRP A 5 8.49 -1.90 -6.61
CA TRP A 5 9.55 -2.39 -5.71
C TRP A 5 10.39 -3.48 -6.34
N ASP A 6 9.78 -4.45 -7.02
CA ASP A 6 10.52 -5.50 -7.74
C ASP A 6 11.46 -4.85 -8.77
N THR A 7 10.95 -3.92 -9.58
CA THR A 7 11.74 -3.19 -10.57
C THR A 7 12.87 -2.41 -9.90
N TYR A 8 12.57 -1.68 -8.83
CA TYR A 8 13.53 -0.83 -8.12
C TYR A 8 14.69 -1.63 -7.53
N THR A 9 14.41 -2.69 -6.77
CA THR A 9 15.46 -3.47 -6.10
C THR A 9 16.34 -4.22 -7.09
N HIS A 10 15.79 -4.67 -8.23
CA HIS A 10 16.56 -5.36 -9.26
C HIS A 10 17.41 -4.43 -10.12
N GLN A 11 16.87 -3.25 -10.46
CA GLN A 11 17.59 -2.30 -11.32
C GLN A 11 18.58 -1.46 -10.52
N CYS A 12 18.29 -1.20 -9.24
CA CYS A 12 19.04 -0.29 -8.40
C CYS A 12 19.49 -0.93 -7.08
N PRO A 13 20.18 -2.10 -7.10
CA PRO A 13 20.59 -2.79 -5.88
C PRO A 13 21.49 -1.91 -5.00
N GLY A 14 22.31 -1.03 -5.58
CA GLY A 14 23.16 -0.10 -4.83
C GLY A 14 22.41 0.96 -4.00
N LYS A 15 21.09 1.08 -4.17
CA LYS A 15 20.23 1.93 -3.32
C LYS A 15 19.69 1.18 -2.10
N ILE A 16 19.79 -0.15 -2.09
CA ILE A 16 19.49 -0.98 -0.94
C ILE A 16 20.77 -1.15 -0.13
N LYS A 17 20.71 -0.93 1.19
CA LYS A 17 21.89 -0.88 2.07
C LYS A 17 22.78 -2.12 1.94
N ASP A 18 22.20 -3.29 1.76
CA ASP A 18 22.87 -4.59 1.61
C ASP A 18 22.73 -5.17 0.19
N GLY A 19 22.12 -4.44 -0.75
CA GLY A 19 21.89 -4.89 -2.12
C GLY A 19 20.83 -6.00 -2.28
N ASN A 20 20.09 -6.35 -1.21
CA ASN A 20 19.07 -7.39 -1.27
C ASN A 20 17.78 -6.90 -1.92
N ASN A 21 16.85 -7.84 -2.15
CA ASN A 21 15.53 -7.58 -2.72
C ASN A 21 14.43 -8.35 -1.97
N GLY A 22 13.19 -8.20 -2.43
CA GLY A 22 12.01 -8.84 -1.85
C GLY A 22 11.61 -10.19 -2.47
N ASP A 23 12.44 -10.80 -3.33
CA ASP A 23 12.03 -11.95 -4.16
C ASP A 23 11.47 -13.12 -3.35
N VAL A 24 12.09 -13.37 -2.20
CA VAL A 24 11.65 -14.37 -1.22
C VAL A 24 10.98 -13.69 -0.02
N GLY A 25 11.49 -12.54 0.41
CA GLY A 25 11.09 -11.91 1.67
C GLY A 25 11.30 -12.85 2.86
N VAL A 26 10.29 -13.01 3.70
CA VAL A 26 10.25 -14.03 4.78
C VAL A 26 9.60 -15.34 4.35
N ASP A 27 9.31 -15.48 3.05
CA ASP A 27 8.64 -16.63 2.44
C ASP A 27 7.22 -16.91 2.97
N SER A 28 6.54 -15.90 3.52
CA SER A 28 5.16 -16.05 4.02
C SER A 28 4.17 -16.51 2.95
N TYR A 29 4.48 -16.33 1.66
CA TYR A 29 3.65 -16.87 0.59
C TYR A 29 3.50 -18.41 0.68
N HIS A 30 4.56 -19.10 1.09
CA HIS A 30 4.54 -20.55 1.32
C HIS A 30 4.35 -20.90 2.80
N ARG A 31 4.80 -20.03 3.70
CA ARG A 31 4.92 -20.28 5.16
C ARG A 31 3.83 -19.63 6.03
N TYR A 32 2.78 -19.07 5.43
CA TYR A 32 1.73 -18.39 6.19
C TYR A 32 1.05 -19.28 7.24
N LYS A 33 1.05 -20.61 7.07
CA LYS A 33 0.44 -21.52 8.05
C LYS A 33 1.23 -21.54 9.34
N GLU A 34 2.56 -21.58 9.23
CA GLU A 34 3.50 -21.51 10.35
C GLU A 34 3.39 -20.15 11.02
N ASP A 35 3.38 -19.07 10.24
CA ASP A 35 3.24 -17.71 10.76
C ASP A 35 1.95 -17.54 11.58
N VAL A 36 0.81 -18.02 11.08
CA VAL A 36 -0.47 -17.97 11.80
C VAL A 36 -0.46 -18.84 13.07
N ASN A 37 0.19 -20.01 13.05
CA ASN A 37 0.30 -20.84 14.24
C ASN A 37 1.10 -20.13 15.34
N ILE A 38 2.19 -19.46 14.98
CA ILE A 38 3.01 -18.67 15.91
C ILE A 38 2.20 -17.50 16.48
N MET A 39 1.47 -16.77 15.64
CA MET A 39 0.60 -15.66 16.10
C MET A 39 -0.45 -16.12 17.11
N ARG A 40 -1.05 -17.30 16.89
CA ARG A 40 -1.98 -17.91 17.84
C ARG A 40 -1.28 -18.26 19.15
N GLU A 41 -0.11 -18.89 19.10
CA GLU A 41 0.65 -19.27 20.31
C GLU A 41 1.05 -18.06 21.15
N LEU A 42 1.36 -16.93 20.50
CA LEU A 42 1.64 -15.66 21.16
C LEU A 42 0.38 -14.91 21.63
N GLY A 43 -0.81 -15.38 21.30
CA GLY A 43 -2.08 -14.79 21.74
C GLY A 43 -2.51 -13.53 20.98
N PHE A 44 -2.14 -13.39 19.71
CA PHE A 44 -2.55 -12.25 18.89
C PHE A 44 -4.06 -12.28 18.63
N GLY A 45 -4.75 -11.15 18.85
CA GLY A 45 -6.18 -11.00 18.52
C GLY A 45 -6.45 -10.53 17.08
N ALA A 46 -5.45 -9.97 16.42
CA ALA A 46 -5.55 -9.45 15.06
C ALA A 46 -4.20 -9.56 14.32
N TYR A 47 -4.28 -9.63 12.99
CA TYR A 47 -3.11 -9.57 12.12
C TYR A 47 -3.36 -8.55 11.01
N SER A 48 -2.47 -7.56 10.92
CA SER A 48 -2.48 -6.55 9.87
C SER A 48 -1.55 -6.97 8.74
N PHE A 49 -2.09 -7.08 7.53
CA PHE A 49 -1.33 -7.42 6.33
C PHE A 49 -1.86 -6.66 5.11
N SER A 50 -1.10 -6.64 4.01
CA SER A 50 -1.54 -6.06 2.74
C SER A 50 -1.89 -7.12 1.69
N ILE A 51 -2.84 -6.80 0.83
CA ILE A 51 -3.04 -7.50 -0.44
C ILE A 51 -2.08 -6.89 -1.43
N SER A 52 -1.31 -7.74 -2.11
CA SER A 52 -0.40 -7.27 -3.14
C SER A 52 -1.16 -7.06 -4.43
N TRP A 53 -1.23 -5.81 -4.89
CA TRP A 53 -1.98 -5.43 -6.08
C TRP A 53 -1.51 -6.23 -7.32
N PRO A 54 -0.22 -6.25 -7.70
CA PRO A 54 0.25 -7.03 -8.86
C PRO A 54 0.12 -8.55 -8.67
N ARG A 55 -0.11 -9.04 -7.44
CA ARG A 55 -0.35 -10.46 -7.21
C ARG A 55 -1.76 -10.87 -7.61
N VAL A 56 -2.77 -10.02 -7.35
CA VAL A 56 -4.17 -10.32 -7.69
C VAL A 56 -4.58 -9.76 -9.05
N LEU A 57 -4.04 -8.61 -9.45
CA LEU A 57 -4.21 -7.99 -10.77
C LEU A 57 -2.83 -7.75 -11.41
N PRO A 58 -2.25 -8.74 -12.11
CA PRO A 58 -0.88 -8.65 -12.63
C PRO A 58 -0.61 -7.47 -13.56
N TYR A 59 -1.63 -7.03 -14.30
CA TYR A 59 -1.52 -5.90 -15.22
C TYR A 59 -2.10 -4.61 -14.62
N GLY A 60 -2.36 -4.59 -13.31
CA GLY A 60 -2.94 -3.49 -12.56
C GLY A 60 -4.44 -3.28 -12.75
N LYS A 61 -4.92 -3.37 -13.99
CA LYS A 61 -6.32 -3.15 -14.35
C LYS A 61 -7.15 -4.42 -14.27
N LEU A 62 -8.34 -4.32 -13.66
CA LEU A 62 -9.28 -5.44 -13.55
C LEU A 62 -9.67 -6.03 -14.91
N SER A 63 -9.80 -5.18 -15.93
CA SER A 63 -10.14 -5.55 -17.31
C SER A 63 -9.09 -6.43 -18.00
N LEU A 64 -7.84 -6.42 -17.51
CA LEU A 64 -6.72 -7.19 -18.06
C LEU A 64 -6.54 -8.54 -17.38
N GLY A 65 -7.39 -8.89 -16.42
CA GLY A 65 -7.50 -10.22 -15.85
C GLY A 65 -7.05 -10.32 -14.39
N VAL A 66 -7.62 -11.32 -13.72
CA VAL A 66 -7.39 -11.64 -12.32
C VAL A 66 -6.51 -12.88 -12.22
N ASN A 67 -5.50 -12.84 -11.34
CA ASN A 67 -4.70 -14.01 -11.03
C ASN A 67 -5.33 -14.81 -9.87
N MET A 68 -6.08 -15.85 -10.23
CA MET A 68 -6.78 -16.69 -9.25
C MET A 68 -5.85 -17.44 -8.27
N ILE A 69 -4.58 -17.68 -8.64
CA ILE A 69 -3.60 -18.27 -7.71
C ILE A 69 -3.30 -17.28 -6.58
N GLY A 70 -3.09 -16.01 -6.92
CA GLY A 70 -2.89 -14.93 -5.94
C GLY A 70 -4.11 -14.73 -5.04
N VAL A 71 -5.31 -14.77 -5.63
CA VAL A 71 -6.57 -14.68 -4.89
C VAL A 71 -6.73 -15.85 -3.91
N THR A 72 -6.43 -17.07 -4.36
CA THR A 72 -6.49 -18.29 -3.54
C THR A 72 -5.55 -18.21 -2.35
N TYR A 73 -4.35 -17.64 -2.52
CA TYR A 73 -3.43 -17.40 -1.40
C TYR A 73 -4.07 -16.55 -0.29
N TYR A 74 -4.70 -15.42 -0.65
CA TYR A 74 -5.33 -14.54 0.32
C TYR A 74 -6.55 -15.17 1.00
N HIS A 75 -7.38 -15.92 0.27
CA HIS A 75 -8.46 -16.72 0.89
C HIS A 75 -7.91 -17.70 1.92
N ASN A 76 -6.87 -18.45 1.56
CA ASN A 76 -6.25 -19.42 2.46
C ASN A 76 -5.67 -18.77 3.72
N LEU A 77 -4.99 -17.62 3.58
CA LEU A 77 -4.47 -16.86 4.71
C LEU A 77 -5.60 -16.36 5.61
N ILE A 78 -6.62 -15.70 5.03
CA ILE A 78 -7.76 -15.16 5.77
C ILE A 78 -8.52 -16.27 6.51
N ASP A 79 -8.79 -17.39 5.84
CA ASP A 79 -9.48 -18.54 6.45
C ASP A 79 -8.66 -19.13 7.59
N LYS A 80 -7.35 -19.24 7.44
CA LYS A 80 -6.46 -19.74 8.49
C LYS A 80 -6.41 -18.78 9.69
N LEU A 81 -6.38 -17.47 9.47
CA LEU A 81 -6.45 -16.47 10.54
C LEU A 81 -7.75 -16.59 11.33
N LEU A 82 -8.89 -16.58 10.64
CA LEU A 82 -10.21 -16.67 11.26
C LEU A 82 -10.42 -17.99 12.01
N ALA A 83 -9.95 -19.11 11.45
CA ALA A 83 -9.99 -20.41 12.12
C ALA A 83 -9.18 -20.47 13.43
N ASN A 84 -8.23 -19.54 13.62
CA ASN A 84 -7.45 -19.41 14.86
C ASN A 84 -7.90 -18.22 15.71
N GLY A 85 -9.06 -17.61 15.42
CA GLY A 85 -9.62 -16.49 16.17
C GLY A 85 -8.88 -15.17 15.98
N ILE A 86 -8.03 -15.06 14.95
CA ILE A 86 -7.23 -13.86 14.65
C ILE A 86 -7.98 -13.03 13.61
N GLN A 87 -8.28 -11.77 13.93
CA GLN A 87 -9.01 -10.89 13.02
C GLN A 87 -8.09 -10.35 11.91
N PRO A 88 -8.46 -10.50 10.62
CA PRO A 88 -7.71 -9.91 9.52
C PRO A 88 -7.98 -8.39 9.44
N PHE A 89 -6.91 -7.60 9.49
CA PHE A 89 -6.90 -6.17 9.16
C PHE A 89 -6.16 -6.02 7.82
N VAL A 90 -6.89 -5.64 6.78
CA VAL A 90 -6.37 -5.72 5.40
C VAL A 90 -6.10 -4.34 4.85
N THR A 91 -4.86 -4.10 4.46
CA THR A 91 -4.42 -2.92 3.72
C THR A 91 -4.47 -3.19 2.22
N LEU A 92 -5.17 -2.37 1.45
CA LEU A 92 -5.30 -2.53 0.01
C LEU A 92 -4.03 -2.15 -0.73
N PHE A 93 -3.37 -1.07 -0.32
CA PHE A 93 -2.12 -0.60 -0.93
C PHE A 93 -1.06 -0.30 0.12
N HIS A 94 0.07 -0.99 -0.02
CA HIS A 94 1.26 -0.81 0.81
C HIS A 94 2.49 -0.66 -0.09
N TRP A 95 2.43 0.37 -0.93
CA TRP A 95 3.52 0.85 -1.79
C TRP A 95 3.94 -0.09 -2.93
N ASP A 96 3.17 -1.16 -3.19
CA ASP A 96 3.51 -2.18 -4.18
C ASP A 96 2.77 -1.99 -5.51
N LEU A 97 2.81 -0.76 -6.05
CA LEU A 97 2.09 -0.40 -7.28
C LEU A 97 2.51 -1.32 -8.44
N PRO A 98 1.57 -1.88 -9.24
CA PRO A 98 1.91 -2.65 -10.43
C PRO A 98 2.76 -1.82 -11.40
N GLN A 99 3.89 -2.37 -11.85
CA GLN A 99 4.79 -1.67 -12.77
C GLN A 99 4.08 -1.26 -14.06
N THR A 100 3.10 -2.06 -14.53
CA THR A 100 2.32 -1.74 -15.73
C THR A 100 1.60 -0.39 -15.63
N LEU A 101 1.06 -0.02 -14.46
CA LEU A 101 0.39 1.28 -14.28
C LEU A 101 1.40 2.44 -14.19
N ALA A 102 2.57 2.16 -13.60
CA ALA A 102 3.68 3.09 -13.59
C ALA A 102 4.18 3.37 -15.02
N ASP A 103 4.33 2.34 -15.84
CA ASP A 103 4.79 2.45 -17.23
C ASP A 103 3.75 3.15 -18.11
N GLU A 104 2.46 2.82 -17.94
CA GLU A 104 1.38 3.32 -18.78
C GLU A 104 1.13 4.83 -18.59
N TYR A 105 1.10 5.30 -17.34
CA TYR A 105 0.73 6.68 -17.05
C TYR A 105 1.45 7.30 -15.84
N GLY A 106 2.49 6.66 -15.30
CA GLY A 106 3.24 7.19 -14.16
C GLY A 106 2.60 6.92 -12.79
N GLY A 107 1.65 5.99 -12.70
CA GLY A 107 1.03 5.62 -11.43
C GLY A 107 0.31 6.80 -10.76
N PHE A 108 0.66 7.09 -9.50
CA PHE A 108 0.05 8.17 -8.73
C PHE A 108 0.37 9.59 -9.23
N LEU A 109 1.23 9.77 -10.25
CA LEU A 109 1.38 11.06 -10.93
C LEU A 109 0.18 11.41 -11.82
N SER A 110 -0.64 10.43 -12.19
CA SER A 110 -1.77 10.59 -13.09
C SER A 110 -3.10 10.42 -12.36
N PRO A 111 -4.13 11.21 -12.70
CA PRO A 111 -5.47 11.04 -12.13
C PRO A 111 -6.12 9.70 -12.50
N GLN A 112 -5.63 9.01 -13.55
CA GLN A 112 -6.13 7.70 -13.97
C GLN A 112 -6.02 6.64 -12.85
N ILE A 113 -5.05 6.78 -11.94
CA ILE A 113 -4.86 5.86 -10.82
C ILE A 113 -6.09 5.77 -9.91
N VAL A 114 -6.92 6.83 -9.86
CA VAL A 114 -8.07 6.90 -8.97
C VAL A 114 -9.12 5.86 -9.37
N ASP A 115 -9.39 5.73 -10.66
CA ASP A 115 -10.33 4.73 -11.17
C ASP A 115 -9.76 3.31 -11.09
N ASP A 116 -8.49 3.11 -11.45
CA ASP A 116 -7.85 1.80 -11.36
C ASP A 116 -7.77 1.29 -9.91
N PHE A 117 -7.46 2.19 -8.95
CA PHE A 117 -7.47 1.86 -7.53
C PHE A 117 -8.88 1.58 -7.02
N ARG A 118 -9.88 2.34 -7.47
CA ARG A 118 -11.28 2.09 -7.12
C ARG A 118 -11.73 0.71 -7.60
N ASP A 119 -11.39 0.32 -8.82
CA ASP A 119 -11.76 -0.98 -9.39
C ASP A 119 -11.03 -2.14 -8.70
N TYR A 120 -9.75 -1.95 -8.36
CA TYR A 120 -9.00 -2.88 -7.51
C TYR A 120 -9.62 -3.03 -6.12
N ALA A 121 -10.00 -1.92 -5.47
CA ALA A 121 -10.69 -1.93 -4.19
C ALA A 121 -12.06 -2.62 -4.29
N ASP A 122 -12.85 -2.35 -5.34
CA ASP A 122 -14.14 -3.00 -5.61
C ASP A 122 -13.98 -4.52 -5.69
N PHE A 123 -12.95 -4.97 -6.42
CA PHE A 123 -12.59 -6.38 -6.52
C PHE A 123 -12.29 -6.98 -5.16
N CYS A 124 -11.40 -6.36 -4.37
CA CYS A 124 -11.05 -6.86 -3.03
C CYS A 124 -12.24 -6.90 -2.07
N PHE A 125 -13.10 -5.87 -2.08
CA PHE A 125 -14.29 -5.85 -1.23
C PHE A 125 -15.27 -6.95 -1.60
N LYS A 126 -15.48 -7.17 -2.91
CA LYS A 126 -16.35 -8.23 -3.41
C LYS A 126 -15.79 -9.62 -3.07
N GLU A 127 -14.49 -9.80 -3.22
CA GLU A 127 -13.84 -11.11 -3.11
C GLU A 127 -13.62 -11.55 -1.66
N PHE A 128 -13.28 -10.63 -0.76
CA PHE A 128 -12.86 -10.97 0.61
C PHE A 128 -13.72 -10.34 1.71
N GLY A 129 -14.63 -9.41 1.38
CA GLY A 129 -15.37 -8.63 2.38
C GLY A 129 -16.44 -9.38 3.17
N ASP A 130 -16.77 -10.60 2.76
CA ASP A 130 -17.56 -11.53 3.57
C ASP A 130 -16.81 -11.92 4.86
N LYS A 131 -15.49 -12.07 4.78
CA LYS A 131 -14.58 -12.45 5.88
C LYS A 131 -13.85 -11.27 6.51
N VAL A 132 -13.47 -10.28 5.72
CA VAL A 132 -12.68 -9.11 6.17
C VAL A 132 -13.61 -7.98 6.59
N LYS A 133 -13.47 -7.53 7.85
CA LYS A 133 -14.30 -6.47 8.46
C LYS A 133 -13.53 -5.18 8.73
N ARG A 134 -12.22 -5.15 8.49
CA ARG A 134 -11.35 -4.02 8.78
C ARG A 134 -10.46 -3.77 7.58
N TRP A 135 -10.79 -2.71 6.86
CA TRP A 135 -10.09 -2.29 5.65
C TRP A 135 -9.28 -1.03 5.90
N VAL A 136 -8.08 -0.99 5.33
CA VAL A 136 -7.23 0.18 5.22
C VAL A 136 -6.98 0.40 3.74
N THR A 137 -7.25 1.59 3.22
CA THR A 137 -7.03 1.86 1.79
C THR A 137 -5.54 1.96 1.48
N LEU A 138 -4.84 2.87 2.17
CA LEU A 138 -3.44 3.21 1.91
C LEU A 138 -2.69 3.13 3.25
N SER A 139 -1.47 2.60 3.20
CA SER A 139 -0.49 2.73 4.27
C SER A 139 0.38 3.95 4.00
N GLU A 140 0.50 4.84 4.98
CA GLU A 140 1.57 5.86 5.06
C GLU A 140 1.76 6.66 3.75
N PRO A 141 0.71 7.38 3.28
CA PRO A 141 0.74 8.11 2.02
C PRO A 141 1.84 9.18 1.99
N TYR A 142 2.13 9.81 3.13
CA TYR A 142 3.21 10.80 3.27
C TYR A 142 4.58 10.20 2.93
N GLU A 143 4.93 9.02 3.47
CA GLU A 143 6.20 8.36 3.18
C GLU A 143 6.29 7.94 1.72
N TYR A 144 5.22 7.38 1.14
CA TYR A 144 5.20 7.05 -0.28
C TYR A 144 5.47 8.29 -1.14
N SER A 145 4.77 9.40 -0.90
CA SER A 145 4.96 10.64 -1.66
C SER A 145 6.36 11.24 -1.47
N THR A 146 6.93 11.18 -0.26
CA THR A 146 8.22 11.82 0.03
C THR A 146 9.42 10.95 -0.33
N ARG A 147 9.45 9.68 0.05
CA ARG A 147 10.56 8.78 -0.27
C ARG A 147 10.70 8.58 -1.77
N ASP A 148 9.59 8.37 -2.45
CA ASP A 148 9.59 7.96 -3.85
C ASP A 148 9.86 9.17 -4.76
N TYR A 149 9.30 10.34 -4.44
CA TYR A 149 9.31 11.52 -5.32
C TYR A 149 10.14 12.71 -4.80
N VAL A 150 10.59 12.74 -3.54
CA VAL A 150 11.54 13.75 -3.03
C VAL A 150 12.95 13.18 -2.91
N VAL A 151 13.07 12.02 -2.26
CA VAL A 151 14.39 11.40 -1.99
C VAL A 151 14.84 10.52 -3.16
N GLY A 152 13.93 10.13 -4.06
CA GLY A 152 14.22 9.27 -5.21
C GLY A 152 14.57 7.85 -4.80
N LEU A 153 13.99 7.37 -3.71
CA LEU A 153 14.28 6.08 -3.09
C LEU A 153 13.44 4.92 -3.63
N SER A 154 12.52 5.13 -4.56
CA SER A 154 11.64 4.02 -4.97
C SER A 154 11.17 4.04 -6.43
N LEU A 155 11.52 5.08 -7.20
CA LEU A 155 11.08 5.18 -8.59
C LEU A 155 12.27 5.16 -9.53
N PRO A 156 12.57 4.00 -10.15
CA PRO A 156 13.23 4.05 -11.43
C PRO A 156 12.21 4.66 -12.40
N GLY A 157 12.47 5.88 -12.85
CA GLY A 157 11.83 6.37 -14.07
C GLY A 157 12.09 5.40 -15.22
N GLN A 158 11.47 5.64 -16.37
CA GLN A 158 11.52 4.81 -17.59
C GLN A 158 12.93 4.55 -18.17
N HIS A 159 14.01 4.91 -17.46
CA HIS A 159 15.39 4.71 -17.86
C HIS A 159 16.24 4.13 -16.71
N LEU A 160 17.00 3.08 -17.06
CA LEU A 160 17.93 2.22 -16.33
C LEU A 160 19.01 2.90 -15.43
N ASN A 161 18.90 4.19 -15.11
CA ASN A 161 20.02 4.98 -14.56
C ASN A 161 19.93 5.27 -13.06
N CYS A 162 19.00 4.65 -12.31
CA CYS A 162 18.90 4.74 -10.84
C CYS A 162 18.99 6.16 -10.24
N SER A 163 18.65 7.15 -11.06
CA SER A 163 18.67 8.56 -10.76
C SER A 163 17.25 9.00 -10.47
N ALA A 164 17.07 9.84 -9.46
CA ALA A 164 15.78 10.47 -9.19
C ALA A 164 15.34 11.21 -10.46
N GLN A 165 14.22 10.79 -11.03
CA GLN A 165 13.54 11.50 -12.11
C GLN A 165 12.24 12.06 -11.54
N GLY A 166 11.83 13.21 -12.07
CA GLY A 166 10.69 13.95 -11.53
C GLY A 166 11.11 15.29 -10.92
N ASN A 167 10.13 16.01 -10.41
CA ASN A 167 10.30 17.30 -9.79
C ASN A 167 9.86 17.23 -8.33
N SER A 168 10.84 17.19 -7.41
CA SER A 168 10.60 17.08 -5.97
C SER A 168 9.80 18.25 -5.38
N ALA A 169 9.69 19.38 -6.11
CA ALA A 169 8.88 20.51 -5.69
C ALA A 169 7.40 20.39 -6.12
N THR A 170 7.03 19.48 -7.02
CA THR A 170 5.66 19.35 -7.55
C THR A 170 5.07 17.96 -7.39
N ASP A 171 5.87 16.93 -7.65
CA ASP A 171 5.41 15.55 -7.77
C ASP A 171 4.84 15.00 -6.46
N PRO A 172 5.43 15.25 -5.26
CA PRO A 172 4.86 14.77 -4.01
C PRO A 172 3.44 15.31 -3.75
N TYR A 173 3.17 16.56 -4.17
CA TYR A 173 1.85 17.16 -4.02
C TYR A 173 0.83 16.54 -4.97
N LEU A 174 1.23 16.26 -6.22
CA LEU A 174 0.37 15.56 -7.20
C LEU A 174 0.05 14.14 -6.75
N VAL A 175 1.06 13.40 -6.31
CA VAL A 175 0.93 12.03 -5.80
C VAL A 175 0.03 12.00 -4.58
N THR A 176 0.27 12.87 -3.60
CA THR A 176 -0.57 12.99 -2.39
C THR A 176 -2.01 13.34 -2.77
N HIS A 177 -2.21 14.24 -3.73
CA HIS A 177 -3.55 14.61 -4.20
C HIS A 177 -4.29 13.41 -4.79
N HIS A 178 -3.67 12.64 -5.69
CA HIS A 178 -4.29 11.46 -6.27
C HIS A 178 -4.47 10.31 -5.27
N GLN A 179 -3.59 10.16 -4.28
CA GLN A 179 -3.77 9.23 -3.17
C GLN A 179 -5.01 9.58 -2.33
N ILE A 180 -5.21 10.87 -1.99
CA ILE A 180 -6.39 11.32 -1.26
C ILE A 180 -7.66 11.04 -2.08
N LEU A 181 -7.66 11.33 -3.38
CA LEU A 181 -8.79 11.04 -4.26
C LEU A 181 -9.06 9.53 -4.39
N ALA A 182 -8.03 8.71 -4.54
CA ALA A 182 -8.14 7.25 -4.60
C ALA A 182 -8.69 6.67 -3.29
N HIS A 183 -8.21 7.14 -2.13
CA HIS A 183 -8.77 6.82 -0.82
C HIS A 183 -10.25 7.19 -0.75
N ALA A 184 -10.61 8.42 -1.11
CA ALA A 184 -11.98 8.91 -1.07
C ALA A 184 -12.91 8.07 -1.97
N ALA A 185 -12.47 7.75 -3.20
CA ALA A 185 -13.22 6.92 -4.13
C ALA A 185 -13.47 5.50 -3.59
N ALA A 186 -12.45 4.86 -3.00
CA ALA A 186 -12.60 3.54 -2.40
C ALA A 186 -13.49 3.54 -1.14
N VAL A 187 -13.37 4.57 -0.30
CA VAL A 187 -14.22 4.73 0.91
C VAL A 187 -15.67 4.98 0.53
N ASP A 188 -15.93 5.87 -0.43
CA ASP A 188 -17.28 6.16 -0.91
C ASP A 188 -17.95 4.90 -1.47
N LEU A 189 -17.24 4.18 -2.35
CA LEU A 189 -17.67 2.89 -2.87
C LEU A 189 -17.98 1.89 -1.74
N TYR A 190 -17.08 1.72 -0.77
CA TYR A 190 -17.27 0.78 0.33
C TYR A 190 -18.52 1.13 1.15
N ARG A 191 -18.68 2.40 1.53
CA ARG A 191 -19.81 2.86 2.35
C ARG A 191 -21.15 2.69 1.64
N LEU A 192 -21.20 3.01 0.35
CA LEU A 192 -22.44 2.96 -0.43
C LEU A 192 -22.84 1.52 -0.80
N LYS A 193 -21.87 0.67 -1.19
CA LYS A 193 -22.14 -0.64 -1.79
C LYS A 193 -21.99 -1.82 -0.81
N TYR A 194 -21.05 -1.74 0.14
CA TYR A 194 -20.60 -2.91 0.91
C TYR A 194 -20.80 -2.80 2.41
N GLN A 195 -20.66 -1.61 3.01
CA GLN A 195 -20.59 -1.47 4.46
C GLN A 195 -21.83 -2.03 5.17
N LYS A 196 -23.02 -1.78 4.62
CA LYS A 196 -24.28 -2.25 5.21
C LYS A 196 -24.42 -3.78 5.17
N SER A 197 -24.00 -4.42 4.07
CA SER A 197 -24.13 -5.87 3.89
C SER A 197 -22.98 -6.65 4.55
N GLN A 198 -21.77 -6.09 4.54
CA GLN A 198 -20.58 -6.73 5.08
C GLN A 198 -20.34 -6.40 6.56
N ASN A 199 -20.95 -5.33 7.09
CA ASN A 199 -20.82 -4.88 8.48
C ASN A 199 -19.35 -4.68 8.91
N GLY A 200 -18.55 -4.06 8.04
CA GLY A 200 -17.15 -3.72 8.30
C GLY A 200 -16.88 -2.23 8.46
N GLY A 201 -15.62 -1.88 8.68
CA GLY A 201 -15.10 -0.52 8.72
C GLY A 201 -13.95 -0.34 7.73
N ILE A 202 -13.80 0.87 7.23
CA ILE A 202 -12.74 1.27 6.31
C ILE A 202 -12.07 2.56 6.80
N GLY A 203 -10.74 2.63 6.69
CA GLY A 203 -9.94 3.79 7.07
C GLY A 203 -8.66 3.89 6.27
N ILE A 204 -7.73 4.70 6.79
CA ILE A 204 -6.39 4.94 6.24
C ILE A 204 -5.38 4.93 7.40
N ILE A 205 -4.15 4.46 7.16
CA ILE A 205 -3.06 4.55 8.12
C ILE A 205 -2.18 5.74 7.71
N LEU A 206 -1.92 6.63 8.67
CA LEU A 206 -1.04 7.78 8.50
C LEU A 206 0.15 7.61 9.45
N ASN A 207 1.33 8.04 9.01
CA ASN A 207 2.51 8.18 9.86
C ASN A 207 2.83 9.67 10.07
N THR A 208 3.37 9.99 11.24
CA THR A 208 3.90 11.32 11.56
C THR A 208 4.86 11.19 12.73
N ASP A 209 5.88 12.04 12.76
CA ASP A 209 6.73 12.18 13.94
C ASP A 209 6.06 13.06 14.98
N TRP A 210 6.38 12.85 16.25
CA TRP A 210 6.01 13.79 17.31
C TRP A 210 7.04 14.92 17.39
N PHE A 211 6.70 16.07 16.84
CA PHE A 211 7.58 17.23 16.81
C PHE A 211 7.57 18.00 18.12
N ILE A 212 8.75 18.14 18.72
CA ILE A 212 8.96 18.95 19.93
C ILE A 212 9.66 20.25 19.52
N PRO A 213 9.16 21.43 19.95
CA PRO A 213 9.85 22.69 19.71
C PRO A 213 11.28 22.68 20.26
N TYR A 214 12.25 23.16 19.47
CA TYR A 214 13.66 23.21 19.88
C TYR A 214 13.88 24.06 21.15
N SER A 215 13.10 25.14 21.30
CA SER A 215 13.10 25.99 22.49
C SER A 215 11.71 26.58 22.73
N HIS A 216 11.56 27.37 23.81
CA HIS A 216 10.34 28.13 24.09
C HIS A 216 10.16 29.37 23.19
N ALA A 217 11.08 29.64 22.26
CA ALA A 217 10.92 30.73 21.32
C ALA A 217 9.72 30.48 20.40
N ARG A 218 8.90 31.51 20.17
CA ARG A 218 7.70 31.44 19.32
C ARG A 218 7.98 30.82 17.94
N ARG A 219 9.11 31.17 17.32
CA ARG A 219 9.51 30.65 16.00
C ARG A 219 9.71 29.13 16.00
N ASP A 220 10.18 28.55 17.10
CA ASP A 220 10.46 27.12 17.22
C ASP A 220 9.17 26.35 17.49
N ILE A 221 8.24 26.95 18.24
CA ILE A 221 6.87 26.43 18.42
C ILE A 221 6.13 26.39 17.08
N GLU A 222 6.17 27.50 16.33
CA GLU A 222 5.57 27.56 14.99
C GLU A 222 6.28 26.62 14.00
N ALA A 223 7.59 26.40 14.15
CA ALA A 223 8.32 25.44 13.31
C ALA A 223 7.91 23.99 13.58
N ALA A 224 7.75 23.60 14.86
CA ALA A 224 7.25 22.28 15.22
C ALA A 224 5.82 22.06 14.68
N GLN A 225 4.95 23.06 14.76
CA GLN A 225 3.61 22.97 14.17
C GLN A 225 3.65 22.85 12.64
N ARG A 226 4.48 23.66 11.95
CA ARG A 226 4.65 23.53 10.51
C ARG A 226 5.18 22.15 10.10
N ALA A 227 6.08 21.56 10.88
CA ALA A 227 6.58 20.22 10.59
C ALA A 227 5.49 19.13 10.77
N LEU A 228 4.52 19.34 11.66
CA LEU A 228 3.36 18.47 11.85
C LEU A 228 2.27 18.68 10.77
N ASP A 229 2.12 19.91 10.29
CA ASP A 229 1.12 20.28 9.28
C ASP A 229 1.47 19.75 7.87
N PHE A 230 2.77 19.59 7.59
CA PHE A 230 3.32 19.04 6.34
C PHE A 230 3.46 17.51 6.40
#